data_AF-A0A256A0W6-F1
#
_entry.id   AF-A0A256A0W6-F1
#
_cell.length_a   1.000
_cell.length_b   1.000
_cell.length_c   1.000
_cell.angle_alpha   90.00
_cell.angle_beta   90.00
_cell.angle_gamma   90.00
#
_symmetry.space_group_name_H-M   'P 1'
#
loop_
_entity.id
_entity.type
_entity.pdbx_description
1 polymer ?
#
loop_
_entity_poly.entity_id
_entity_poly.type
_entity_poly.pdbx_seq_one_letter_code
_entity_poly.pdbx_strand_id
1 'polypeptide(L)'
;MEPQQHIPENVQKQLKNIKGFYGHLTAFCIVIPTLIAVNLWLMPEFQWFWFSLIGWGIGLFFHYLEAFQRMPRLMRDVEAAQMQKYTQGLGNSAELTAVQQAEIKYEVEKKIKKLRGFYGHLIAYLIVNAIVVISELADGSPLSLGLFNLAIWWGFGLVAHAVSVFGANLFFNEAWERRKIEEFMKNSNRK
;
A
#
# COMPACT_ATOMS: atom_id res chain seq x y z
N MET A 1 24.57 18.37 -18.12
CA MET A 1 24.45 17.39 -17.02
C MET A 1 22.99 17.40 -16.62
N GLU A 2 22.24 16.33 -16.90
CA GLU A 2 20.82 16.28 -16.53
C GLU A 2 20.69 16.36 -15.00
N PRO A 3 19.76 17.16 -14.45
CA PRO A 3 19.53 17.19 -13.02
C PRO A 3 18.94 15.85 -12.60
N GLN A 4 19.76 14.99 -11.99
CA GLN A 4 19.29 13.77 -11.35
C GLN A 4 18.13 14.12 -10.41
N GLN A 5 17.00 13.46 -10.59
CA GLN A 5 15.84 13.50 -9.70
C GLN A 5 16.24 12.99 -8.31
N HIS A 6 16.89 13.83 -7.50
CA HIS A 6 17.24 13.48 -6.14
C HIS A 6 15.97 13.54 -5.27
N ILE A 7 15.26 12.41 -5.22
CA ILE A 7 14.15 12.22 -4.28
C ILE A 7 14.73 12.41 -2.87
N PRO A 8 14.16 13.29 -2.03
CA PRO A 8 14.66 13.55 -0.69
C PRO A 8 14.91 12.26 0.11
N GLU A 9 15.99 12.19 0.88
CA GLU A 9 16.40 10.98 1.59
C GLU A 9 15.31 10.45 2.55
N ASN A 10 14.59 11.35 3.21
CA ASN A 10 13.43 11.03 4.05
C ASN A 10 12.31 10.33 3.25
N VAL A 11 12.11 10.68 1.98
CA VAL A 11 11.12 10.06 1.09
C VAL A 11 11.58 8.67 0.67
N GLN A 12 12.85 8.51 0.29
CA GLN A 12 13.40 7.20 -0.06
C GLN A 12 13.35 6.23 1.13
N LYS A 13 13.69 6.71 2.33
CA LYS A 13 13.59 5.94 3.57
C LYS A 13 12.15 5.49 3.85
N GLN A 14 11.17 6.38 3.67
CA GLN A 14 9.77 6.02 3.83
C GLN A 14 9.28 5.00 2.80
N LEU A 15 9.68 5.14 1.53
CA LEU A 15 9.37 4.14 0.49
C LEU A 15 9.95 2.76 0.83
N LYS A 16 11.16 2.71 1.39
CA LYS A 16 11.76 1.46 1.87
C LYS A 16 10.96 0.86 3.03
N ASN A 17 10.53 1.67 4.00
CA ASN A 17 9.72 1.21 5.13
C ASN A 17 8.36 0.65 4.69
N ILE A 18 7.70 1.30 3.73
CA ILE A 18 6.44 0.83 3.14
C ILE A 18 6.62 -0.50 2.42
N LYS A 19 7.67 -0.63 1.60
CA LYS A 19 7.98 -1.90 0.91
C LYS A 19 8.29 -3.03 1.92
N GLY A 20 9.04 -2.72 2.97
CA GLY A 20 9.31 -3.66 4.07
C GLY A 20 8.06 -4.10 4.80
N PHE A 21 7.15 -3.16 5.11
CA PHE A 21 5.85 -3.47 5.71
C PHE A 21 5.04 -4.45 4.83
N TYR A 22 4.99 -4.25 3.51
CA TYR A 22 4.30 -5.19 2.62
C TYR A 22 4.93 -6.57 2.60
N GLY A 23 6.26 -6.66 2.62
CA GLY A 23 6.94 -7.96 2.74
C GLY A 23 6.50 -8.72 4.00
N HIS A 24 6.45 -8.03 5.13
CA HIS A 24 5.99 -8.62 6.40
C HIS A 24 4.49 -8.94 6.41
N LEU A 25 3.65 -8.06 5.84
CA LEU A 25 2.21 -8.29 5.72
C LEU A 25 1.90 -9.51 4.85
N THR A 26 2.55 -9.63 3.69
CA THR A 26 2.40 -10.78 2.80
C THR A 26 2.86 -12.06 3.49
N ALA A 27 4.01 -12.05 4.15
CA ALA A 27 4.48 -13.19 4.92
C ALA A 27 3.48 -13.56 6.01
N PHE A 28 2.94 -12.58 6.75
CA PHE A 28 1.92 -12.81 7.78
C PHE A 28 0.66 -13.47 7.20
N CYS A 29 0.15 -12.97 6.07
CA CYS A 29 -1.03 -13.54 5.41
C CYS A 29 -0.85 -14.96 4.87
N ILE A 30 0.38 -15.42 4.63
CA ILE A 30 0.67 -16.79 4.14
C ILE A 30 1.02 -17.71 5.31
N VAL A 31 1.92 -17.26 6.19
CA VAL A 31 2.47 -18.06 7.28
C VAL A 31 1.40 -18.33 8.34
N ILE A 32 0.59 -17.32 8.72
CA ILE A 32 -0.40 -17.49 9.78
C ILE A 32 -1.47 -18.54 9.42
N PRO A 33 -2.12 -18.50 8.24
CA PRO A 33 -3.07 -19.56 7.86
C PRO A 33 -2.41 -20.94 7.80
N THR A 34 -1.15 -21.02 7.34
CA THR A 34 -0.39 -22.28 7.32
C THR A 34 -0.18 -22.82 8.73
N LEU A 35 0.24 -21.98 9.68
CA LEU A 35 0.44 -22.37 11.08
C LEU A 35 -0.88 -22.77 11.75
N ILE A 36 -1.98 -22.07 11.47
CA ILE A 36 -3.31 -22.43 11.96
C ILE A 36 -3.68 -23.82 11.44
N ALA A 37 -3.56 -24.08 10.14
CA ALA A 37 -3.88 -25.37 9.54
C ALA A 37 -3.02 -26.50 10.12
N VAL A 38 -1.70 -26.29 10.24
CA VAL A 38 -0.77 -27.25 10.85
C VAL A 38 -1.11 -27.52 12.31
N ASN A 39 -1.42 -26.49 13.08
CA ASN A 39 -1.75 -26.65 14.49
C ASN A 39 -3.06 -27.43 14.66
N LEU A 40 -4.12 -27.07 13.93
CA LEU A 40 -5.39 -27.78 14.00
C LEU A 40 -5.27 -29.23 13.52
N TRP A 41 -4.31 -29.52 12.62
CA TRP A 41 -4.07 -30.88 12.14
C TRP A 41 -3.24 -31.75 13.10
N LEU A 42 -2.19 -31.18 13.69
CA LEU A 42 -1.27 -31.95 14.55
C LEU A 42 -1.70 -32.00 16.01
N MET A 43 -2.22 -30.89 16.53
CA MET A 43 -2.53 -30.71 17.95
C MET A 43 -3.76 -29.81 18.12
N PRO A 44 -4.97 -30.27 17.72
CA PRO A 44 -6.19 -29.47 17.82
C PRO A 44 -6.53 -29.06 19.27
N GLU A 45 -6.14 -29.89 20.24
CA GLU A 45 -6.36 -29.66 21.68
C GLU A 45 -5.57 -28.46 22.24
N PHE A 46 -4.50 -28.03 21.55
CA PHE A 46 -3.66 -26.92 22.01
C PHE A 46 -3.32 -25.95 20.88
N GLN A 47 -4.01 -24.82 20.86
CA GLN A 47 -3.97 -23.81 19.81
C GLN A 47 -2.76 -22.86 19.93
N TRP A 48 -1.54 -23.39 19.88
CA TRP A 48 -0.31 -22.59 19.98
C TRP A 48 -0.14 -21.53 18.87
N PHE A 49 -0.88 -21.60 17.77
CA PHE A 49 -0.83 -20.57 16.71
C PHE A 49 -1.14 -19.15 17.25
N TRP A 50 -1.87 -19.04 18.38
CA TRP A 50 -2.17 -17.76 19.03
C TRP A 50 -0.92 -16.95 19.39
N PHE A 51 0.15 -17.61 19.86
CA PHE A 51 1.39 -16.93 20.21
C PHE A 51 2.05 -16.29 18.98
N SER A 52 2.04 -17.00 17.85
CA SER A 52 2.56 -16.49 16.58
C SER A 52 1.69 -15.37 16.02
N LEU A 53 0.37 -15.54 16.04
CA LEU A 53 -0.58 -14.54 15.56
C LEU A 53 -0.44 -13.21 16.31
N ILE A 54 -0.43 -13.26 17.64
CA ILE A 54 -0.30 -12.05 18.49
C ILE A 54 1.11 -11.47 18.37
N GLY A 55 2.15 -12.28 18.51
CA GLY A 55 3.53 -11.81 18.49
C GLY A 55 3.91 -11.13 17.17
N TRP A 56 3.60 -11.77 16.03
CA TRP A 56 3.84 -11.16 14.73
C TRP A 56 2.85 -10.03 14.43
N GLY A 57 1.60 -10.13 14.90
CA GLY A 57 0.60 -9.07 14.73
C GLY A 57 1.02 -7.75 15.37
N ILE A 58 1.63 -7.81 16.56
CA ILE A 58 2.20 -6.64 17.24
C ILE A 58 3.36 -6.05 16.43
N GLY A 59 4.28 -6.88 15.95
CA GLY A 59 5.39 -6.41 15.10
C GLY A 59 4.90 -5.73 13.82
N LEU A 60 3.90 -6.32 13.17
CA LEU A 60 3.26 -5.79 11.98
C LEU A 60 2.56 -4.44 12.26
N PHE A 61 1.91 -4.30 13.41
CA PHE A 61 1.31 -3.05 13.86
C PHE A 61 2.34 -1.93 14.01
N PHE A 62 3.48 -2.19 14.65
CA PHE A 62 4.53 -1.17 14.78
C PHE A 62 5.17 -0.80 13.44
N HIS A 63 5.38 -1.78 12.56
CA HIS A 63 5.86 -1.52 11.20
C HIS A 63 4.87 -0.67 10.39
N TYR A 64 3.56 -0.88 10.57
CA TYR A 64 2.51 -0.04 9.99
C TYR A 64 2.62 1.41 10.51
N LEU A 65 2.75 1.60 11.83
CA LEU A 65 2.89 2.94 12.39
C LEU A 65 4.12 3.65 11.82
N GLU A 66 5.25 2.96 11.73
CA GLU A 66 6.49 3.54 11.19
C GLU A 66 6.36 3.92 9.71
N ALA A 67 5.73 3.06 8.90
CA ALA A 67 5.57 3.26 7.46
C ALA A 67 4.53 4.33 7.11
N PHE A 68 3.44 4.46 7.89
CA PHE A 68 2.29 5.29 7.49
C PHE A 68 2.05 6.54 8.35
N GLN A 69 2.48 6.60 9.63
CA GLN A 69 2.22 7.80 10.45
C GLN A 69 2.90 9.06 9.90
N ARG A 70 4.08 8.93 9.29
CA ARG A 70 4.84 10.06 8.73
C ARG A 70 4.44 10.42 7.30
N MET A 71 3.67 9.56 6.63
CA MET A 71 3.28 9.74 5.23
C MET A 71 2.51 11.04 4.95
N PRO A 72 1.54 11.49 5.78
CA PRO A 72 0.80 12.73 5.50
C PRO A 72 1.65 14.01 5.56
N ARG A 73 2.72 14.01 6.36
CA ARG A 73 3.68 15.13 6.39
C ARG A 73 4.60 15.07 5.17
N LEU A 74 5.18 13.90 4.94
CA LEU A 74 6.09 13.66 3.83
C LEU A 74 5.47 14.02 2.47
N MET A 75 4.21 13.63 2.25
CA MET A 75 3.49 13.93 1.00
C MET A 75 3.35 15.44 0.77
N ARG A 76 3.03 16.22 1.82
CA ARG A 76 2.95 17.69 1.73
C ARG A 76 4.31 18.33 1.43
N ASP A 77 5.36 17.83 2.05
CA ASP A 77 6.72 18.36 1.84
C ASP A 77 7.20 18.10 0.41
N VAL A 78 6.89 16.93 -0.15
CA VAL A 78 7.18 16.57 -1.55
C VAL A 78 6.38 17.44 -2.51
N GLU A 79 5.08 17.60 -2.27
CA GLU A 79 4.21 18.47 -3.07
C GLU A 79 4.73 19.91 -3.09
N ALA A 80 5.06 20.47 -1.92
CA ALA A 80 5.60 21.82 -1.79
C ALA A 80 6.95 21.98 -2.53
N ALA A 81 7.86 21.00 -2.41
CA ALA A 81 9.15 21.04 -3.08
C ALA A 81 9.03 20.95 -4.61
N GLN A 82 8.08 20.16 -5.12
CA GLN A 82 7.78 20.12 -6.56
C GLN A 82 7.24 21.47 -7.04
N MET A 83 6.26 22.04 -6.32
CA MET A 83 5.67 23.34 -6.65
C MET A 83 6.71 24.47 -6.68
N GLN A 84 7.67 24.43 -5.77
CA GLN A 84 8.78 25.40 -5.73
C GLN A 84 9.71 25.27 -6.94
N LYS A 85 10.08 24.04 -7.35
CA LYS A 85 10.91 23.81 -8.55
C LYS A 85 10.23 24.29 -9.83
N TYR A 86 8.92 24.06 -9.97
CA TYR A 86 8.15 24.56 -11.10
C TYR A 86 8.10 26.09 -11.10
N THR A 87 7.88 26.72 -9.94
CA THR A 87 7.80 28.18 -9.84
C THR A 87 9.14 28.87 -10.14
N GLN A 88 10.28 28.25 -9.80
CA GLN A 88 11.61 28.81 -10.07
C GLN A 88 12.04 28.72 -11.54
N GLY A 89 11.47 27.80 -12.34
CA GLY A 89 11.83 27.62 -13.75
C GLY A 89 11.08 28.54 -14.73
N LEU A 90 10.11 29.31 -14.25
CA LEU A 90 9.12 30.03 -15.08
C LEU A 90 9.17 31.54 -14.81
N GLY A 91 10.16 32.20 -15.40
CA GLY A 91 10.10 33.65 -15.57
C GLY A 91 8.92 34.06 -16.46
N ASN A 92 8.07 34.99 -16.00
CA ASN A 92 7.00 35.70 -16.72
C ASN A 92 5.98 34.85 -17.52
N SER A 93 5.54 33.70 -16.97
CA SER A 93 4.44 32.88 -17.54
C SER A 93 3.43 32.41 -16.47
N ALA A 94 3.16 33.29 -15.50
CA ALA A 94 2.47 32.98 -14.23
C ALA A 94 1.07 32.35 -14.35
N GLU A 95 0.35 32.57 -15.45
CA GLU A 95 -1.04 32.11 -15.61
C GLU A 95 -1.12 30.68 -16.17
N LEU A 96 -0.32 30.35 -17.20
CA LEU A 96 -0.25 28.99 -17.77
C LEU A 96 0.28 27.97 -16.73
N THR A 97 1.13 28.45 -15.82
CA THR A 97 1.72 27.67 -14.74
C THR A 97 0.77 27.40 -13.59
N ALA A 98 -0.15 28.31 -13.28
CA ALA A 98 -1.13 28.09 -12.21
C ALA A 98 -2.08 26.94 -12.58
N VAL A 99 -2.46 26.84 -13.86
CA VAL A 99 -3.27 25.74 -14.40
C VAL A 99 -2.51 24.41 -14.33
N GLN A 100 -1.25 24.37 -14.79
CA GLN A 100 -0.42 23.16 -14.72
C GLN A 100 -0.10 22.73 -13.29
N GLN A 101 0.15 23.68 -12.39
CA GLN A 101 0.36 23.41 -10.97
C GLN A 101 -0.90 22.85 -10.30
N ALA A 102 -2.08 23.40 -10.62
CA ALA A 102 -3.35 22.87 -10.14
C ALA A 102 -3.62 21.45 -10.67
N GLU A 103 -3.27 21.16 -11.92
CA GLU A 103 -3.42 19.83 -12.51
C GLU A 103 -2.50 18.78 -11.85
N ILE A 104 -1.23 19.10 -11.63
CA ILE A 104 -0.28 18.22 -10.93
C ILE A 104 -0.76 17.95 -9.50
N LYS A 105 -1.13 19.01 -8.76
CA LYS A 105 -1.66 18.89 -7.41
C LYS A 105 -2.92 18.02 -7.37
N TYR A 106 -3.85 18.27 -8.29
CA TYR A 106 -5.08 17.49 -8.42
C TYR A 106 -4.79 16.00 -8.65
N GLU A 107 -3.87 15.66 -9.54
CA GLU A 107 -3.50 14.26 -9.83
C GLU A 107 -2.80 13.58 -8.65
N VAL A 108 -1.94 14.30 -7.91
CA VAL A 108 -1.32 13.78 -6.67
C VAL A 108 -2.36 13.54 -5.59
N GLU A 109 -3.24 14.52 -5.32
CA GLU A 109 -4.31 14.39 -4.32
C GLU A 109 -5.27 13.25 -4.66
N LYS A 110 -5.61 13.10 -5.94
CA LYS A 110 -6.45 12.01 -6.45
C LYS A 110 -5.81 10.65 -6.22
N LYS A 111 -4.50 10.50 -6.47
CA LYS A 111 -3.75 9.26 -6.16
C LYS A 111 -3.74 8.96 -4.66
N ILE A 112 -3.48 9.97 -3.83
CA ILE A 112 -3.49 9.83 -2.36
C ILE A 112 -4.88 9.42 -1.86
N LYS A 113 -5.95 10.05 -2.38
CA LYS A 113 -7.33 9.73 -2.00
C LYS A 113 -7.69 8.29 -2.34
N LYS A 114 -7.30 7.80 -3.51
CA LYS A 114 -7.47 6.39 -3.92
C LYS A 114 -6.70 5.43 -3.00
N LEU A 115 -5.42 5.70 -2.75
CA LEU A 115 -4.59 4.91 -1.83
C LEU A 115 -5.22 4.82 -0.44
N ARG A 116 -5.57 5.97 0.15
CA ARG A 116 -6.21 6.02 1.48
C ARG A 116 -7.53 5.25 1.50
N GLY A 117 -8.33 5.35 0.44
CA GLY A 117 -9.58 4.60 0.28
C GLY A 117 -9.36 3.09 0.24
N PHE A 118 -8.35 2.62 -0.49
CA PHE A 118 -7.99 1.20 -0.53
C PHE A 118 -7.54 0.68 0.83
N TYR A 119 -6.59 1.36 1.51
CA TYR A 119 -6.11 0.92 2.83
C TYR A 119 -7.21 0.97 3.89
N GLY A 120 -8.14 1.91 3.81
CA GLY A 120 -9.32 1.94 4.68
C GLY A 120 -10.12 0.63 4.57
N HIS A 121 -10.40 0.17 3.35
CA HIS A 121 -11.11 -1.10 3.14
C HIS A 121 -10.28 -2.32 3.54
N LEU A 122 -8.97 -2.32 3.27
CA LEU A 122 -8.07 -3.39 3.70
C LEU A 122 -8.07 -3.55 5.22
N ILE A 123 -7.92 -2.45 5.96
CA ILE A 123 -7.91 -2.47 7.43
C ILE A 123 -9.27 -2.91 7.97
N ALA A 124 -10.36 -2.36 7.42
CA ALA A 124 -11.72 -2.77 7.82
C ALA A 124 -11.94 -4.27 7.59
N TYR A 125 -11.50 -4.80 6.44
CA TYR A 125 -11.53 -6.23 6.13
C TYR A 125 -10.77 -7.06 7.17
N LEU A 126 -9.53 -6.66 7.52
CA LEU A 126 -8.73 -7.38 8.51
C LEU A 126 -9.34 -7.35 9.91
N ILE A 127 -9.85 -6.19 10.36
CA ILE A 127 -10.46 -6.02 11.69
C ILE A 127 -11.75 -6.84 11.79
N VAL A 128 -12.65 -6.72 10.82
CA VAL A 128 -13.93 -7.45 10.85
C VAL A 128 -13.69 -8.95 10.82
N ASN A 129 -12.84 -9.45 9.92
CA ASN A 129 -12.53 -10.89 9.88
C ASN A 129 -11.87 -11.38 11.18
N ALA A 130 -10.97 -10.58 11.77
CA ALA A 130 -10.37 -10.94 13.06
C ALA A 130 -11.43 -11.05 14.17
N ILE A 131 -12.36 -10.08 14.26
CA ILE A 131 -13.44 -10.11 15.27
C ILE A 131 -14.30 -11.35 15.08
N VAL A 132 -14.74 -11.63 13.86
CA VAL A 132 -15.64 -12.76 13.59
C VAL A 132 -14.95 -14.10 13.91
N VAL A 133 -13.67 -14.25 13.56
CA VAL A 133 -12.89 -15.45 13.93
C VAL A 133 -12.72 -15.57 15.45
N ILE A 134 -12.44 -14.47 16.15
CA ILE A 134 -12.32 -14.48 17.61
C ILE A 134 -13.65 -14.85 18.29
N SER A 135 -14.77 -14.32 17.80
CA SER A 135 -16.10 -14.63 18.34
C SER A 135 -16.44 -16.11 18.21
N GLU A 136 -16.23 -16.71 17.03
CA GLU A 136 -16.50 -18.13 16.82
C GLU A 136 -15.60 -19.02 17.70
N LEU A 137 -14.32 -18.65 17.83
CA LEU A 137 -13.38 -19.39 18.68
C LEU A 137 -13.71 -19.27 20.17
N ALA A 138 -14.28 -18.13 20.60
CA ALA A 138 -14.69 -17.91 21.99
C ALA A 138 -15.94 -18.72 22.37
N ASP A 139 -16.83 -18.98 21.41
CA ASP A 139 -18.03 -19.81 21.61
C ASP A 139 -17.71 -21.31 21.68
N GLY A 140 -16.46 -21.70 21.40
CA GLY A 140 -15.99 -23.09 21.44
C GLY A 140 -16.55 -23.96 20.31
N SER A 141 -17.29 -23.37 19.36
CA SER A 141 -17.75 -24.04 18.16
C SER A 141 -16.58 -24.29 17.19
N PRO A 142 -16.59 -25.40 16.44
CA PRO A 142 -15.69 -25.57 15.31
C PRO A 142 -15.85 -24.42 14.33
N LEU A 143 -14.73 -23.93 13.77
CA LEU A 143 -14.74 -22.81 12.82
C LEU A 143 -15.72 -23.08 11.66
N SER A 144 -16.79 -22.29 11.58
CA SER A 144 -17.84 -22.47 10.59
C SER A 144 -17.33 -22.21 9.17
N LEU A 145 -17.73 -23.06 8.22
CA LEU A 145 -17.45 -22.82 6.80
C LEU A 145 -18.08 -21.51 6.29
N GLY A 146 -19.13 -21.02 6.96
CA GLY A 146 -19.77 -19.73 6.65
C GLY A 146 -18.85 -18.52 6.84
N LEU A 147 -17.82 -18.63 7.70
CA LEU A 147 -16.80 -17.60 7.90
C LEU A 147 -16.01 -17.32 6.62
N PHE A 148 -15.72 -18.37 5.86
CA PHE A 148 -15.02 -18.23 4.58
C PHE A 148 -15.87 -17.48 3.57
N ASN A 149 -17.20 -17.56 3.62
CA ASN A 149 -18.06 -16.84 2.69
C ASN A 149 -17.91 -15.32 2.87
N LEU A 150 -17.90 -14.84 4.12
CA LEU A 150 -17.68 -13.42 4.44
C LEU A 150 -16.29 -12.94 3.99
N ALA A 151 -15.25 -13.73 4.29
CA ALA A 151 -13.88 -13.44 3.88
C ALA A 151 -13.71 -13.45 2.36
N ILE A 152 -14.24 -14.45 1.66
CA ILE A 152 -14.06 -14.63 0.21
C ILE A 152 -14.73 -13.49 -0.57
N TRP A 153 -15.99 -13.16 -0.27
CA TRP A 153 -16.71 -12.13 -1.03
C TRP A 153 -16.14 -10.72 -0.79
N TRP A 154 -15.78 -10.40 0.45
CA TRP A 154 -15.12 -9.12 0.74
C TRP A 154 -13.70 -9.09 0.19
N GLY A 155 -12.99 -10.23 0.20
CA GLY A 155 -11.69 -10.40 -0.43
C GLY A 155 -11.74 -10.12 -1.94
N PHE A 156 -12.79 -10.57 -2.62
CA PHE A 156 -12.99 -10.26 -4.04
C PHE A 156 -13.19 -8.75 -4.27
N GLY A 157 -14.01 -8.09 -3.44
CA GLY A 157 -14.18 -6.63 -3.49
C GLY A 157 -12.87 -5.87 -3.24
N LEU A 158 -12.04 -6.38 -2.33
CA LEU A 158 -10.72 -5.84 -2.04
C LEU A 158 -9.75 -5.99 -3.22
N VAL A 159 -9.75 -7.14 -3.90
CA VAL A 159 -8.96 -7.37 -5.13
C VAL A 159 -9.43 -6.42 -6.24
N ALA A 160 -10.74 -6.27 -6.45
CA ALA A 160 -11.26 -5.33 -7.43
C ALA A 160 -10.86 -3.88 -7.12
N HIS A 161 -10.88 -3.49 -5.84
CA HIS A 161 -10.41 -2.17 -5.41
C HIS A 161 -8.89 -2.00 -5.58
N ALA A 162 -8.09 -3.02 -5.29
CA ALA A 162 -6.65 -3.00 -5.55
C ALA A 162 -6.37 -2.77 -7.05
N VAL A 163 -7.04 -3.53 -7.92
CA VAL A 163 -6.91 -3.37 -9.38
C VAL A 163 -7.31 -1.96 -9.83
N SER A 164 -8.36 -1.36 -9.25
CA SER A 164 -8.79 0.00 -9.62
C SER A 164 -7.87 1.12 -9.10
N VAL A 165 -7.17 0.91 -7.98
CA VAL A 165 -6.23 1.89 -7.41
C VAL A 165 -4.85 1.81 -8.06
N PHE A 166 -4.34 0.59 -8.26
CA PHE A 166 -2.96 0.38 -8.71
C PHE A 166 -2.86 0.04 -10.21
N GLY A 167 -3.95 -0.38 -10.86
CA GLY A 167 -3.99 -0.63 -12.31
C GLY A 167 -2.94 -1.65 -12.78
N ALA A 168 -2.37 -1.43 -13.96
CA ALA A 168 -1.30 -2.25 -14.53
C ALA A 168 -0.01 -2.24 -13.68
N ASN A 169 0.20 -1.22 -12.82
CA ASN A 169 1.40 -1.12 -11.98
C ASN A 169 1.42 -2.16 -10.85
N LEU A 170 0.31 -2.87 -10.59
CA LEU A 170 0.31 -4.08 -9.75
C LEU A 170 1.15 -5.23 -10.35
N PHE A 171 1.21 -5.30 -11.68
CA PHE A 171 1.80 -6.42 -12.42
C PHE A 171 3.01 -6.01 -13.27
N PHE A 172 3.13 -4.73 -13.63
CA PHE A 172 4.22 -4.17 -14.43
C PHE A 172 5.05 -3.20 -13.58
N ASN A 173 6.30 -3.59 -13.29
CA ASN A 173 7.30 -2.87 -12.49
C ASN A 173 7.67 -1.50 -13.13
N GLU A 174 8.09 -0.51 -12.31
CA GLU A 174 8.66 0.78 -12.75
C GLU A 174 9.79 0.65 -13.79
N ALA A 175 10.43 -0.52 -13.89
CA ALA A 175 11.38 -0.84 -14.94
C ALA A 175 10.75 -0.81 -16.36
N TRP A 176 9.49 -1.23 -16.51
CA TRP A 176 8.77 -1.13 -17.79
C TRP A 176 8.41 0.33 -18.10
N GLU A 177 7.97 1.09 -17.09
CA GLU A 177 7.59 2.50 -17.23
C GLU A 177 8.79 3.39 -17.58
N ARG A 178 9.94 3.17 -16.92
CA ARG A 178 11.22 3.82 -17.26
C ARG A 178 11.67 3.53 -18.69
N ARG A 179 11.59 2.26 -19.12
CA ARG A 179 11.94 1.86 -20.50
C ARG A 179 11.05 2.55 -21.53
N LYS A 180 9.75 2.71 -21.24
CA LYS A 180 8.83 3.38 -22.16
C LYS A 180 9.08 4.89 -22.26
N ILE A 181 9.44 5.54 -21.17
CA ILE A 181 9.81 6.96 -21.17
C ILE A 181 11.10 7.19 -21.97
N GLU A 182 12.12 6.35 -21.78
CA GLU A 182 13.36 6.39 -22.59
C GLU A 182 13.07 6.18 -24.08
N GLU A 183 12.21 5.23 -24.43
CA GLU A 183 11.83 4.94 -25.82
C GLU A 183 11.11 6.12 -26.48
N PHE A 184 10.23 6.81 -25.73
CA PHE A 184 9.56 8.04 -26.19
C PHE A 184 10.54 9.19 -26.41
N MET A 185 11.46 9.46 -25.47
CA MET A 185 12.49 10.51 -25.61
C MET A 185 13.42 10.28 -26.81
N LYS A 186 13.72 9.02 -27.09
CA LYS A 186 14.56 8.63 -28.24
C LYS A 186 13.83 8.79 -29.58
N ASN A 187 12.52 8.56 -29.62
CA ASN A 187 11.71 8.73 -30.82
C ASN A 187 11.30 10.19 -31.07
N SER A 188 11.15 11.02 -30.03
CA SER A 188 10.88 12.46 -30.19
C SER A 188 12.08 13.24 -30.71
N ASN A 189 13.31 12.83 -30.38
CA ASN A 189 14.55 13.41 -30.91
C ASN A 189 14.93 12.94 -32.33
N ARG A 190 14.09 12.09 -32.94
CA ARG A 190 14.29 11.57 -34.31
C ARG A 190 13.44 12.29 -35.37
N LYS A 191 12.76 13.37 -35.00
CA LYS A 191 12.04 14.26 -35.91
C LYS A 191 12.70 15.63 -35.96
#